data_AF-A0A7K3EV83-F1
#
_entry.id   AF-A0A7K3EV83-F1
#
_cell.length_a   1.000
_cell.length_b   1.000
_cell.length_c   1.000
_cell.angle_alpha   90.00
_cell.angle_beta   90.00
_cell.angle_gamma   90.00
#
_symmetry.space_group_name_H-M   'P 1'
#
loop_
_entity.id
_entity.type
_entity.pdbx_description
1 polymer ?
#
loop_
_entity_poly.entity_id
_entity_poly.type
_entity_poly.pdbx_seq_one_letter_code
_entity_poly.pdbx_strand_id
1 'polypeptide(L)' 'DIEAAHAELVERGIDMSEIFHDAGGVFHRGTHEGRVSGLAPDRASYGSFATFTDPDGNGWALQEITTRLPGR' A
#
# COMPACT_ATOMS: atom_id res chain seq x y z
N ASP A 1 -5.80 -4.16 8.59
CA ASP A 1 -4.40 -4.21 9.00
C ASP A 1 -3.57 -4.56 7.77
N ILE A 2 -2.80 -3.60 7.25
CA ILE A 2 -2.01 -3.81 6.03
C ILE A 2 -0.79 -4.70 6.26
N GLU A 3 -0.23 -4.73 7.46
CA GLU A 3 0.93 -5.57 7.77
C GLU A 3 0.55 -7.05 7.76
N ALA A 4 -0.59 -7.39 8.37
CA ALA A 4 -1.13 -8.75 8.33
C ALA A 4 -1.47 -9.18 6.90
N ALA A 5 -2.09 -8.31 6.10
CA ALA A 5 -2.44 -8.61 4.71
C ALA A 5 -1.18 -8.77 3.83
N HIS A 6 -0.16 -7.94 4.04
CA HIS A 6 1.13 -8.04 3.36
C HIS A 6 1.81 -9.37 3.67
N ALA A 7 1.91 -9.72 4.95
CA ALA A 7 2.50 -10.99 5.39
C ALA A 7 1.78 -12.19 4.78
N GLU A 8 0.44 -12.22 4.80
CA GLU A 8 -0.34 -13.32 4.22
C GLU A 8 -0.09 -13.50 2.72
N LEU A 9 -0.02 -12.41 1.95
CA LEU A 9 0.22 -12.46 0.51
C LEU A 9 1.65 -12.90 0.19
N VAL A 10 2.64 -12.42 0.96
CA VAL A 10 4.03 -12.87 0.85
C VAL A 10 4.16 -14.35 1.18
N GLU A 11 3.49 -14.84 2.23
CA GLU A 11 3.47 -16.27 2.59
C GLU A 11 2.86 -17.14 1.48
N ARG A 12 1.91 -16.60 0.73
CA ARG A 12 1.31 -17.25 -0.44
C ARG A 12 2.20 -17.19 -1.69
N GLY A 13 3.39 -16.59 -1.60
CA GLY A 13 4.37 -16.50 -2.68
C GLY A 13 4.15 -15.34 -3.65
N ILE A 14 3.33 -14.35 -3.29
CA ILE A 14 3.14 -13.15 -4.10
C ILE A 14 4.32 -12.20 -3.85
N ASP A 15 5.00 -11.79 -4.93
CA ASP A 15 6.08 -10.82 -4.86
C ASP A 15 5.51 -9.42 -4.60
N MET A 16 5.55 -9.01 -3.33
CA MET A 16 5.07 -7.72 -2.87
C MET A 16 6.21 -6.75 -2.60
N SER A 17 5.97 -5.46 -2.87
CA SER A 17 6.84 -4.41 -2.37
C SER A 17 6.84 -4.36 -0.84
N GLU A 18 7.81 -3.68 -0.25
CA GLU A 18 7.69 -3.20 1.12
C GLU A 18 6.41 -2.34 1.28
N ILE A 19 5.93 -2.25 2.52
CA ILE A 19 4.89 -1.29 2.87
C ILE A 19 5.51 0.10 2.83
N PHE A 20 4.80 1.07 2.26
CA PHE A 20 5.26 2.44 2.14
C PHE A 20 4.11 3.44 2.33
N HIS A 21 4.46 4.70 2.52
CA HIS A 21 3.55 5.83 2.46
C HIS A 21 4.13 6.91 1.52
N ASP A 22 3.28 7.83 1.08
CA ASP A 22 3.71 8.97 0.26
C ASP A 22 4.08 10.17 1.16
N ALA A 23 5.27 10.73 0.96
CA ALA A 23 5.76 11.87 1.75
C ALA A 23 4.90 13.14 1.56
N GLY A 24 4.25 13.29 0.40
CA GLY A 24 3.32 14.38 0.10
C GLY A 24 1.87 14.10 0.49
N GLY A 25 1.58 12.92 1.06
CA GLY A 25 0.24 12.51 1.48
C GLY A 25 -0.71 12.17 0.33
N VAL A 26 -0.25 12.17 -0.91
CA VAL A 26 -1.03 11.83 -2.10
C VAL A 26 -0.36 10.68 -2.81
N PHE A 27 -1.00 9.51 -2.85
CA PHE A 27 -0.40 8.38 -3.56
C PHE A 27 -0.34 8.61 -5.07
N HIS A 28 0.87 8.86 -5.57
CA HIS A 28 1.17 8.98 -6.99
C HIS A 28 1.14 7.61 -7.68
N ARG A 29 -0.06 7.23 -8.14
CA ARG A 29 -0.30 5.96 -8.83
C ARG A 29 0.45 5.94 -10.17
N GLY A 30 1.58 5.24 -10.21
CA GLY A 30 2.38 5.04 -11.43
C GLY A 30 3.86 5.42 -11.31
N THR A 31 4.26 6.13 -10.26
CA THR A 31 5.68 6.40 -9.97
C THR A 31 6.07 5.84 -8.59
N HIS A 32 7.38 5.66 -8.41
CA HIS A 32 7.97 5.35 -7.10
C HIS A 32 8.46 6.63 -6.39
N GLU A 33 8.22 7.79 -7.00
CA GLU A 33 8.61 9.09 -6.46
C GLU A 33 7.83 9.38 -5.17
N GLY A 34 8.52 9.92 -4.17
CA GLY A 34 7.90 10.28 -2.89
C GLY A 34 7.51 9.10 -1.99
N ARG A 35 7.77 7.84 -2.39
CA ARG A 35 7.54 6.68 -1.52
C ARG A 35 8.56 6.61 -0.40
N VAL A 36 8.08 6.49 0.82
CA VAL A 36 8.88 6.32 2.04
C VAL A 36 8.51 4.97 2.65
N SER A 37 9.52 4.13 2.94
CA SER A 37 9.31 2.82 3.55
C SER A 37 8.66 2.95 4.94
N GLY A 38 7.74 2.03 5.25
CA GLY A 38 6.97 1.99 6.49
C GLY A 38 5.56 2.56 6.38
N LEU A 39 4.81 2.37 7.47
CA LEU A 39 3.43 2.86 7.61
C LEU A 39 3.36 4.38 7.58
N ALA A 40 2.20 4.91 7.17
CA ALA A 40 1.94 6.34 7.31
C ALA A 40 2.02 6.78 8.79
N PRO A 41 2.51 8.01 9.06
CA PRO A 41 2.46 8.61 10.38
C PRO A 41 1.07 8.49 11.00
N ASP A 42 1.01 8.19 12.30
CA ASP A 42 -0.22 7.98 13.08
C ASP A 42 -1.19 6.95 12.48
N ARG A 43 -0.71 6.10 11.57
CA ARG A 43 -1.52 5.12 10.82
C ARG A 43 -2.74 5.78 10.15
N ALA A 44 -2.50 6.97 9.57
CA ALA A 44 -3.50 7.76 8.89
C ALA A 44 -4.27 6.91 7.87
N SER A 45 -5.60 6.98 7.92
CA SER A 45 -6.44 6.27 6.95
C SER A 45 -6.10 6.70 5.53
N TYR A 46 -6.09 5.75 4.59
CA TYR A 46 -5.69 5.95 3.21
C TYR A 46 -4.19 6.30 3.00
N GLY A 47 -3.35 6.24 4.05
CA GLY A 47 -1.95 6.67 4.00
C GLY A 47 -0.91 5.57 3.74
N SER A 48 -1.21 4.32 4.08
CA SER A 48 -0.27 3.19 3.93
C SER A 48 -0.61 2.35 2.70
N PHE A 49 0.41 1.91 1.97
CA PHE A 49 0.28 1.20 0.70
C PHE A 49 1.27 0.04 0.58
N ALA A 50 0.93 -0.93 -0.28
CA ALA A 50 1.86 -1.93 -0.80
C ALA A 50 1.45 -2.27 -2.24
N THR A 51 2.39 -2.68 -3.09
CA THR A 51 2.12 -2.98 -4.50
C THR A 51 2.63 -4.36 -4.88
N PHE A 52 1.99 -5.01 -5.85
CA PHE A 52 2.45 -6.25 -6.44
C PHE A 52 1.99 -6.35 -7.89
N THR A 53 2.56 -7.28 -8.65
CA THR A 53 2.17 -7.56 -10.03
C THR A 53 1.57 -8.96 -10.10
N ASP A 54 0.44 -9.11 -10.80
CA ASP A 54 -0.13 -10.44 -11.05
C ASP A 54 0.55 -11.14 -12.26
N PRO A 55 0.34 -12.46 -12.47
CA PRO A 55 0.94 -13.18 -13.59
C PRO A 55 0.54 -12.66 -14.98
N ASP A 56 -0.58 -11.94 -15.07
CA ASP A 56 -1.05 -11.32 -16.32
C ASP A 56 -0.36 -9.97 -16.60
N GLY A 57 0.48 -9.50 -15.67
CA GLY A 57 1.25 -8.26 -15.79
C GLY A 57 0.51 -7.02 -15.29
N ASN A 58 -0.64 -7.16 -14.62
CA ASN A 58 -1.33 -6.03 -14.03
C ASN A 58 -0.67 -5.61 -12.71
N GLY A 59 -0.46 -4.31 -12.54
CA GLY A 59 0.00 -3.73 -11.28
C GLY A 59 -1.18 -3.47 -10.34
N TRP A 60 -1.09 -4.02 -9.13
CA TRP A 60 -2.06 -3.84 -8.06
C TRP A 60 -1.49 -3.00 -6.93
N ALA A 61 -2.35 -2.22 -6.27
CA ALA A 61 -2.02 -1.48 -5.06
C ALA A 61 -3.00 -1.83 -3.94
N LEU A 62 -2.47 -2.27 -2.82
CA LEU A 62 -3.16 -2.39 -1.55
C LEU A 62 -3.10 -1.05 -0.81
N GLN A 63 -4.22 -0.62 -0.23
CA GLN A 63 -4.31 0.60 0.54
C GLN A 63 -4.96 0.31 1.90
N GLU A 64 -4.34 0.77 2.98
CA GLU A 64 -4.93 0.66 4.31
C GLU A 64 -6.03 1.70 4.51
N ILE A 65 -7.20 1.24 4.97
CA ILE A 65 -8.31 2.10 5.37
C ILE A 65 -8.65 1.79 6.82
N THR A 66 -8.20 2.65 7.73
CA THR A 66 -8.48 2.53 9.18
C THR A 66 -9.81 3.20 9.54
N THR A 67 -10.23 4.20 8.78
CA THR A 67 -11.54 4.87 8.90
C THR A 67 -12.04 5.26 7.53
N ARG A 68 -13.28 4.89 7.19
CA ARG A 68 -13.91 5.32 5.95
C ARG A 68 -14.41 6.75 6.08
N LEU A 69 -13.91 7.63 5.22
CA LEU A 69 -14.40 9.00 5.13
C LEU A 69 -15.70 9.02 4.31
N PRO A 70 -16.66 9.92 4.61
CA PRO A 70 -17.89 10.03 3.83
C PRO A 70 -17.60 10.26 2.34
N GLY A 71 -18.28 9.51 1.47
CA GLY A 71 -18.13 9.64 0.01
C GLY A 71 -17.02 8.80 -0.62
N ARG A 72 -16.49 7.77 0.07
CA ARG A 72 -15.50 6.82 -0.45
C ARG A 72 -15.73 5.38 0.03
#